data_AF-A0A9B0H3E2-F1
#
_entry.id   AF-A0A9B0H3E2-F1
#
_cell.length_a   1.000
_cell.length_b   1.000
_cell.length_c   1.000
_cell.angle_alpha   90.00
_cell.angle_beta   90.00
_cell.angle_gamma   90.00
#
_symmetry.space_group_name_H-M   'P 1'
#
loop_
_entity.id
_entity.type
_entity.pdbx_description
1 polymer ?
#
loop_
_entity_poly.entity_id
_entity_poly.type
_entity_poly.pdbx_seq_one_letter_code
_entity_poly.pdbx_strand_id
1 'polypeptide(L)'
;MDALRPLVKPKIVKKRIKKFIWHQSDRYVKIKHNWWKPRGSDDRCAEIAHDVSSENCKATVERAAQPATRATNPNARLHNEENE
;
A
#
# COMPACT_ATOMS: atom_id res chain seq x y z
N MET A 1 2.28 44.07 14.52
CA MET A 1 1.02 43.31 14.59
C MET A 1 1.26 42.11 15.46
N ASP A 2 0.70 42.10 16.67
CA ASP A 2 0.82 40.96 17.57
C ASP A 2 -0.05 39.80 17.10
N ALA A 3 0.52 38.59 17.08
CA ALA A 3 -0.19 37.38 16.66
C ALA A 3 -1.08 36.85 17.79
N LEU A 4 -2.35 36.62 17.49
CA LEU A 4 -3.30 36.01 18.43
C LEU A 4 -2.85 34.59 18.81
N ARG A 5 -2.85 34.29 20.11
CA ARG A 5 -2.47 32.98 20.67
C ARG A 5 -3.72 32.22 21.10
N PRO A 6 -3.82 30.90 20.83
CA PRO A 6 -4.94 30.09 21.29
C PRO A 6 -4.90 29.88 22.81
N LEU A 7 -6.09 29.79 23.44
CA LEU A 7 -6.26 29.58 24.88
C LEU A 7 -5.70 28.22 25.35
N VAL A 8 -5.85 27.18 24.52
CA VAL A 8 -5.38 25.83 24.82
C VAL A 8 -4.41 25.38 23.73
N LYS A 9 -3.29 24.76 24.13
CA LYS A 9 -2.30 24.16 23.22
C LYS A 9 -2.22 22.64 23.48
N PRO A 10 -3.08 21.84 22.84
CA PRO A 10 -3.02 20.39 23.01
C PRO A 10 -1.70 19.84 22.47
N LYS A 11 -1.17 18.79 23.11
CA LYS A 11 0.04 18.12 22.67
C LYS A 11 -0.24 17.35 21.38
N ILE A 12 0.30 17.84 20.25
CA ILE A 12 0.14 17.19 18.95
C ILE A 12 1.03 15.95 18.90
N VAL A 13 0.43 14.77 19.11
CA VAL A 13 1.11 13.48 18.94
C VAL A 13 0.96 13.05 17.48
N LYS A 14 2.07 12.92 16.75
CA LYS A 14 2.09 12.42 15.37
C LYS A 14 2.26 10.89 15.38
N LYS A 15 1.44 10.18 14.60
CA LYS A 15 1.56 8.71 14.43
C LYS A 15 2.90 8.29 13.80
N ARG A 16 3.44 9.12 12.91
CA ARG A 16 4.74 8.93 12.26
C ARG A 16 5.42 10.29 12.11
N ILE A 17 6.73 10.31 12.36
CA ILE A 17 7.57 11.51 12.22
C ILE A 17 8.39 11.45 10.91
N LYS A 18 8.77 10.24 10.48
CA LYS A 18 9.55 10.01 9.26
C LYS A 18 8.73 10.32 8.00
N LYS A 19 9.36 10.93 6.99
CA LYS A 19 8.77 11.15 5.67
C LYS A 19 8.52 9.82 4.94
N PHE A 20 7.54 9.82 4.05
CA PHE A 20 7.35 8.74 3.08
C PHE A 20 8.27 9.03 1.89
N ILE A 21 9.23 8.15 1.64
CA ILE A 21 10.21 8.27 0.56
C ILE A 21 9.92 7.23 -0.51
N TRP A 22 10.22 7.54 -1.77
CA TRP A 22 10.16 6.56 -2.85
C TRP A 22 11.15 5.41 -2.58
N HIS A 23 10.68 4.19 -2.83
CA HIS A 23 11.51 3.00 -2.84
C HIS A 23 12.74 3.20 -3.75
N GLN A 24 13.92 2.80 -3.28
CA GLN A 24 15.22 2.92 -3.97
C GLN A 24 15.80 4.33 -4.12
N SER A 25 15.17 5.36 -3.55
CA SER A 25 15.70 6.74 -3.56
C SER A 25 17.02 6.91 -2.81
N ASP A 26 17.37 5.97 -1.95
CA ASP A 26 18.65 5.85 -1.25
C ASP A 26 19.78 5.30 -2.13
N ARG A 27 19.44 4.54 -3.19
CA ARG A 27 20.42 3.85 -4.06
C ARG A 27 20.77 4.62 -5.33
N TYR A 28 19.87 5.46 -5.83
CA TYR A 28 20.03 6.12 -7.13
C TYR A 28 19.74 7.61 -7.06
N VAL A 29 20.70 8.45 -7.46
CA VAL A 29 20.57 9.92 -7.49
C VAL A 29 19.41 10.40 -8.38
N LYS A 30 19.07 9.64 -9.43
CA LYS A 30 17.93 9.95 -10.33
C LYS A 30 16.56 9.81 -9.65
N ILE A 31 16.46 9.03 -8.57
CA ILE A 31 15.20 8.74 -7.88
C ILE A 31 15.05 9.74 -6.72
N LYS A 32 14.07 10.65 -6.84
CA LYS A 32 13.81 11.66 -5.81
C LYS A 32 13.14 11.04 -4.58
N HIS A 33 13.38 11.61 -3.40
CA HIS A 33 12.75 11.20 -2.13
C HIS A 33 11.26 11.59 -1.98
N ASN A 34 10.56 11.94 -3.07
CA ASN A 34 9.12 12.17 -3.01
C ASN A 34 8.40 10.83 -2.83
N TRP A 35 7.17 10.82 -2.34
CA TRP A 35 6.41 9.57 -2.27
C TRP A 35 5.83 9.25 -3.65
N TRP A 36 6.17 8.07 -4.19
CA TRP A 36 5.55 7.53 -5.39
C TRP A 36 5.02 6.13 -5.09
N LYS A 37 3.76 5.88 -5.45
CA LYS A 37 3.16 4.55 -5.29
C LYS A 37 3.76 3.63 -6.36
N PRO A 38 4.46 2.54 -6.00
CA PRO A 38 4.95 1.57 -6.97
C PRO A 38 3.79 0.95 -7.75
N ARG A 39 3.93 0.83 -9.06
CA ARG A 39 2.91 0.27 -9.97
C ARG A 39 3.47 -0.85 -10.88
N GLY A 40 4.71 -1.27 -10.64
CA GLY A 40 5.39 -2.27 -11.46
C GLY A 40 4.97 -3.69 -11.06
N SER A 41 4.97 -4.61 -12.04
CA SER A 41 4.72 -6.04 -11.78
C SER A 41 5.92 -6.77 -11.18
N ASP A 42 7.12 -6.15 -11.22
CA ASP A 42 8.38 -6.72 -10.73
C ASP A 42 8.71 -6.35 -9.27
N ASP A 43 7.84 -5.57 -8.61
CA ASP A 43 7.80 -5.66 -7.16
C ASP A 43 7.50 -7.12 -6.81
N ARG A 44 8.23 -7.71 -5.87
CA ARG A 44 8.11 -9.15 -5.54
C ARG A 44 6.75 -9.53 -4.91
N CYS A 45 5.75 -8.68 -5.10
CA CYS A 45 4.37 -8.93 -4.76
C CYS A 45 3.45 -8.62 -5.95
N ALA A 46 2.54 -9.54 -6.27
CA ALA A 46 1.53 -9.36 -7.30
C ALA A 46 0.30 -8.63 -6.72
N GLU A 47 -0.18 -7.57 -7.38
CA GLU A 47 -1.45 -6.92 -7.05
C GLU A 47 -2.53 -7.36 -8.07
N ILE A 48 -3.67 -7.87 -7.59
CA ILE A 48 -4.81 -8.20 -8.46
C ILE A 48 -5.52 -6.89 -8.85
N ALA A 49 -5.71 -6.66 -10.15
CA ALA A 49 -6.33 -5.44 -10.67
C ALA A 49 -7.80 -5.30 -10.24
N HIS A 50 -8.27 -4.06 -10.10
CA HIS A 50 -9.59 -3.73 -9.56
C HIS A 50 -10.76 -4.30 -10.37
N ASP A 51 -10.59 -4.45 -11.68
CA ASP A 51 -11.67 -4.84 -12.60
C ASP A 51 -11.76 -6.36 -12.81
N VAL A 52 -10.94 -7.15 -12.10
CA VAL A 52 -10.97 -8.62 -12.14
C VAL A 52 -12.14 -9.14 -11.31
N SER A 53 -12.97 -10.02 -11.90
CA SER A 53 -14.10 -10.66 -11.22
C SER A 53 -13.65 -11.51 -10.03
N SER A 54 -14.56 -11.81 -9.09
CA SER A 54 -14.27 -12.62 -7.90
C SER A 54 -13.78 -14.03 -8.23
N GLU A 55 -14.35 -14.66 -9.26
CA GLU A 55 -13.93 -15.99 -9.74
C GLU A 55 -12.50 -15.97 -10.30
N ASN A 56 -12.20 -14.99 -11.16
CA ASN A 56 -10.87 -14.83 -11.74
C ASN A 56 -9.82 -14.41 -10.70
N CYS A 57 -10.24 -13.70 -9.65
CA CYS A 57 -9.40 -13.36 -8.50
C CYS A 57 -8.95 -14.63 -7.75
N LYS A 58 -9.90 -15.52 -7.41
CA LYS A 58 -9.61 -16.83 -6.77
C LYS A 58 -8.62 -17.66 -7.59
N ALA A 59 -8.86 -17.80 -8.89
CA ALA A 59 -7.97 -18.56 -9.79
C ALA A 59 -6.55 -17.94 -9.89
N THR A 60 -6.44 -16.61 -9.79
CA THR A 60 -5.16 -15.90 -9.82
C THR A 60 -4.36 -16.12 -8.53
N VAL A 61 -5.03 -16.13 -7.37
CA VAL A 61 -4.41 -16.42 -6.07
C VAL A 61 -3.88 -17.85 -6.02
N GLU A 62 -4.67 -18.83 -6.45
CA GLU A 62 -4.27 -20.23 -6.49
C GLU A 62 -3.08 -20.46 -7.44
N ARG A 63 -3.11 -19.84 -8.63
CA ARG A 63 -1.99 -19.91 -9.59
C ARG A 63 -0.71 -19.28 -9.07
N ALA A 64 -0.81 -18.19 -8.30
CA ALA A 64 0.34 -17.49 -7.74
C ALA A 64 1.12 -18.32 -6.69
N ALA A 65 0.52 -19.39 -6.15
CA ALA A 65 1.18 -20.30 -5.21
C ALA A 65 2.31 -21.12 -5.86
N GLN A 66 2.19 -21.46 -7.15
CA GLN A 66 3.18 -22.28 -7.87
C GLN A 66 4.54 -21.57 -8.06
N PRO A 67 4.62 -20.32 -8.56
CA PRO A 67 5.87 -19.58 -8.65
C PRO A 67 6.33 -18.94 -7.32
N ALA A 68 5.65 -19.20 -6.20
CA ALA A 68 5.91 -18.61 -4.89
C ALA A 68 5.88 -17.06 -4.87
N THR A 69 5.01 -16.45 -5.67
CA THR A 69 4.85 -14.99 -5.73
C THR A 69 3.81 -14.55 -4.69
N ARG A 70 4.15 -13.58 -3.82
CA ARG A 70 3.24 -13.11 -2.76
C ARG A 70 2.18 -12.16 -3.32
N ALA A 71 0.89 -12.44 -3.18
CA ALA A 71 -0.15 -11.45 -3.51
C ALA A 71 -0.28 -10.38 -2.41
N THR A 72 -0.44 -9.10 -2.76
CA THR A 72 -0.67 -8.01 -1.77
C THR A 72 -2.13 -7.91 -1.31
N ASN A 73 -3.07 -8.34 -2.14
CA ASN A 73 -4.51 -8.32 -1.86
C ASN A 73 -5.18 -9.67 -2.17
N PRO A 74 -4.72 -10.79 -1.58
CA PRO A 74 -5.24 -12.13 -1.90
C PRO A 74 -6.73 -12.30 -1.61
N ASN A 75 -7.26 -11.54 -0.64
CA ASN A 75 -8.67 -11.60 -0.25
C ASN A 75 -9.53 -10.53 -0.95
N ALA A 76 -9.01 -9.86 -1.98
CA ALA A 76 -9.77 -8.86 -2.71
C ALA A 76 -11.03 -9.49 -3.32
N ARG A 77 -12.21 -9.01 -2.89
CA ARG A 77 -13.53 -9.45 -3.39
C ARG A 77 -13.88 -10.91 -3.07
N LEU A 78 -13.16 -11.58 -2.16
CA LEU A 78 -13.69 -12.78 -1.54
C LEU A 78 -14.81 -12.33 -0.60
N HIS A 79 -16.06 -12.71 -0.90
CA HIS A 79 -17.11 -12.65 0.09
C HIS A 79 -16.75 -13.63 1.20
N ASN A 80 -16.71 -13.16 2.45
CA ASN A 80 -16.76 -14.04 3.60
C ASN A 80 -18.14 -14.70 3.56
N GLU A 81 -18.23 -15.90 3.01
CA GLU A 81 -19.32 -16.80 3.38
C GLU A 81 -19.02 -17.27 4.82
N GLU A 82 -19.27 -16.39 5.80
CA GLU A 82 -19.40 -16.78 7.20
C GLU A 82 -20.85 -17.18 7.45
N ASN A 83 -21.02 -18.48 7.75
CA ASN A 83 -22.16 -19.17 8.36
C ASN A 83 -23.39 -19.53 7.48
N GLU A 84 -23.41 -20.79 7.03
CA GLU A 84 -24.28 -21.82 7.63
C GLU A 84 -23.46 -23.07 7.95
#